data_AF-A0A841JTP1-F1
#
_entry.id   AF-A0A841JTP1-F1
#
_cell.length_a   1.000
_cell.length_b   1.000
_cell.length_c   1.000
_cell.angle_alpha   90.00
_cell.angle_beta   90.00
_cell.angle_gamma   90.00
#
_symmetry.space_group_name_H-M   'P 1'
#
loop_
_entity.id
_entity.type
_entity.pdbx_description
1 polymer ?
#
loop_
_entity_poly.entity_id
_entity_poly.type
_entity_poly.pdbx_seq_one_letter_code
_entity_poly.pdbx_strand_id
1 'polypeptide(L)'
;MPPDIAELILSEIRSLRERFDEFSISSENRISTLESQMYSVLGNGQPGRLTKVESDVKRLDRWKYWVLGSGAGISTVVAVVWELFKQTHS
;
A
#
# COMPACT_ATOMS: atom_id res chain seq x y z
N MET A 1 55.44 -31.20 -10.75
CA MET A 1 54.50 -32.24 -10.30
C MET A 1 53.11 -31.71 -10.63
N PRO A 2 52.31 -32.37 -11.47
CA PRO A 2 50.92 -31.97 -11.66
C PRO A 2 50.21 -31.99 -10.29
N PRO A 3 49.30 -31.05 -10.01
CA PRO A 3 48.57 -31.04 -8.74
C PRO A 3 47.87 -32.38 -8.56
N ASP A 4 47.93 -32.91 -7.34
CA ASP A 4 47.23 -34.13 -6.97
C ASP A 4 45.73 -33.92 -7.21
N ILE A 5 45.09 -34.85 -7.91
CA ILE A 5 43.65 -34.79 -8.24
C ILE A 5 42.83 -34.63 -6.95
N ALA A 6 43.32 -35.16 -5.83
CA ALA A 6 42.69 -34.98 -4.52
C ALA A 6 42.69 -33.51 -4.05
N GLU A 7 43.74 -32.74 -4.30
CA GLU A 7 43.79 -31.31 -3.95
C GLU A 7 42.81 -30.50 -4.80
N LEU A 8 42.69 -30.84 -6.10
CA LEU A 8 41.75 -30.19 -7.01
C LEU A 8 40.29 -30.41 -6.57
N ILE A 9 39.94 -31.64 -6.19
CA ILE A 9 38.60 -31.97 -5.70
C ILE A 9 38.31 -31.23 -4.39
N LEU A 10 39.28 -31.18 -3.47
CA LEU A 10 39.13 -30.47 -2.20
C LEU A 10 38.97 -28.95 -2.39
N SER A 11 39.68 -28.35 -3.34
CA SER A 11 39.51 -26.93 -3.66
C SER A 11 38.13 -26.66 -4.27
N GLU A 12 37.65 -27.54 -5.15
CA GLU A 12 36.33 -27.40 -5.75
C GLU A 12 35.23 -27.46 -4.68
N ILE A 13 35.29 -28.45 -3.79
CA ILE A 13 34.32 -28.61 -2.68
C ILE A 13 34.32 -27.39 -1.75
N ARG A 14 35.50 -26.84 -1.42
CA ARG A 14 35.60 -25.60 -0.61
C ARG A 14 34.96 -24.42 -1.33
N SER A 15 35.24 -24.26 -2.63
CA SER A 15 34.65 -23.18 -3.42
C SER A 15 33.12 -23.30 -3.54
N LEU A 16 32.58 -24.52 -3.66
CA LEU A 16 31.15 -24.77 -3.66
C LEU A 16 30.52 -24.41 -2.31
N ARG A 17 31.19 -24.76 -1.22
CA ARG A 17 30.73 -24.42 0.13
C ARG A 17 30.69 -22.90 0.34
N GLU A 18 31.74 -22.18 -0.06
CA GLU A 18 31.77 -20.72 0.06
C GLU A 18 30.64 -20.05 -0.74
N ARG A 19 30.41 -20.50 -1.98
CA ARG A 19 29.29 -20.00 -2.81
C ARG A 19 27.93 -20.29 -2.19
N PHE A 20 27.78 -21.46 -1.56
CA PHE A 20 26.54 -21.83 -0.88
C PHE A 20 26.30 -20.98 0.37
N ASP A 21 27.32 -20.77 1.20
CA ASP A 21 27.24 -19.92 2.39
C ASP A 21 26.87 -18.47 1.98
N GLU A 22 27.49 -17.94 0.93
CA GLU A 22 27.17 -16.61 0.40
C GLU A 22 25.73 -16.52 -0.14
N PHE A 23 25.26 -17.56 -0.84
CA PHE A 23 23.87 -17.64 -1.31
C PHE A 23 22.87 -17.71 -0.15
N SER A 24 23.20 -18.48 0.90
CA SER A 24 22.37 -18.60 2.10
C SER A 24 22.21 -17.25 2.79
N ILE A 25 23.32 -16.55 3.02
CA ILE A 25 23.33 -15.21 3.65
C ILE A 25 22.56 -14.19 2.81
N SER A 26 22.77 -14.20 1.48
CA SER A 26 22.04 -13.33 0.55
C SER A 26 20.53 -13.59 0.58
N SER A 27 20.13 -14.87 0.64
CA SER A 27 18.72 -15.26 0.68
C SER A 27 18.04 -14.86 1.99
N GLU A 28 18.70 -15.08 3.13
CA GLU A 28 18.22 -14.62 4.44
C GLU A 28 18.01 -13.10 4.48
N ASN A 29 18.98 -12.33 3.99
CA ASN A 29 18.86 -10.87 3.93
C ASN A 29 17.68 -10.41 3.06
N ARG A 30 17.44 -11.08 1.92
CA ARG A 30 16.31 -10.76 1.03
C ARG A 30 14.97 -11.10 1.68
N ILE A 31 14.87 -12.24 2.35
CA ILE A 31 13.65 -12.67 3.05
C ILE A 31 13.35 -11.71 4.21
N SER A 32 14.34 -11.39 5.04
CA SER A 32 14.19 -10.44 6.14
C SER A 32 13.77 -9.05 5.65
N THR A 33 14.34 -8.58 4.54
CA THR A 33 13.94 -7.31 3.93
C THR A 33 12.48 -7.35 3.46
N LEU A 34 12.07 -8.44 2.78
CA LEU A 34 10.69 -8.62 2.33
C LEU A 34 9.71 -8.68 3.50
N GLU A 35 10.03 -9.40 4.56
CA GLU A 35 9.23 -9.44 5.78
C GLU A 35 9.06 -8.05 6.38
N SER A 36 10.16 -7.29 6.53
CA SER A 36 10.10 -5.92 7.07
C SER A 36 9.21 -4.98 6.24
N GLN A 37 9.31 -5.08 4.91
CA GLN A 37 8.48 -4.29 3.99
C GLN A 37 7.02 -4.72 4.07
N MET A 38 6.75 -6.02 4.13
CA MET A 38 5.40 -6.57 4.27
C MET A 38 4.75 -6.16 5.59
N TYR A 39 5.51 -6.16 6.70
CA TYR A 39 5.06 -5.62 7.98
C TYR A 39 4.75 -4.12 7.93
N SER A 40 5.51 -3.32 7.16
CA SER A 40 5.21 -1.89 6.96
C SER A 40 3.92 -1.65 6.16
N VAL A 41 3.59 -2.58 5.26
CA VAL A 41 2.41 -2.53 4.40
C VAL A 41 1.16 -3.01 5.16
N LEU A 42 1.26 -4.09 5.92
CA LEU A 42 0.14 -4.69 6.66
C LEU A 42 -0.06 -4.07 8.05
N GLY A 43 0.99 -3.47 8.62
CA GLY A 43 0.99 -2.89 9.95
C GLY A 43 1.02 -3.95 11.05
N ASN A 44 1.80 -3.70 12.10
CA ASN A 44 2.02 -4.63 13.21
C ASN A 44 0.80 -4.64 14.16
N GLY A 45 -0.35 -5.11 13.68
CA GLY A 45 -1.63 -5.06 14.40
C GLY A 45 -2.35 -3.70 14.35
N GLN A 46 -1.83 -2.74 13.58
CA GLN A 46 -2.49 -1.47 13.26
C GLN A 46 -2.82 -1.40 11.78
N PRO A 47 -3.91 -0.71 11.36
CA PRO A 47 -4.27 -0.61 9.95
C PRO A 47 -3.08 -0.04 9.16
N GLY A 48 -2.56 -0.86 8.25
CA GLY A 48 -1.45 -0.52 7.38
C GLY A 48 -1.71 0.74 6.57
N ARG A 49 -0.64 1.32 6.00
CA ARG A 49 -0.74 2.59 5.24
C ARG A 49 -1.76 2.51 4.11
N LEU A 50 -1.92 1.34 3.48
CA LEU A 50 -2.95 1.11 2.46
C LEU A 50 -4.37 1.24 3.01
N THR A 51 -4.64 0.67 4.18
CA THR A 51 -5.95 0.73 4.82
C THR A 51 -6.33 2.17 5.19
N LYS A 52 -5.37 2.99 5.62
CA LYS A 52 -5.60 4.42 5.88
C LYS A 52 -5.98 5.18 4.60
N VAL A 53 -5.21 4.99 3.53
CA VAL A 53 -5.50 5.61 2.22
C VAL A 53 -6.88 5.18 1.71
N GLU A 54 -7.22 3.91 1.83
CA GLU A 54 -8.53 3.40 1.41
C GLU A 54 -9.68 4.02 2.23
N SER A 55 -9.46 4.23 3.54
CA SER A 55 -10.44 4.89 4.41
C SER A 55 -10.63 6.37 4.08
N ASP A 56 -9.55 7.07 3.73
CA ASP A 56 -9.59 8.49 3.36
C ASP A 56 -10.29 8.69 2.02
N VAL A 57 -10.03 7.83 1.03
CA VAL A 57 -10.74 7.84 -0.26
C VAL A 57 -12.24 7.59 -0.06
N LYS A 58 -12.62 6.61 0.76
CA LYS A 58 -14.04 6.34 1.09
C LYS A 58 -14.69 7.50 1.85
N ARG A 59 -13.93 8.28 2.62
CA ARG A 59 -14.43 9.49 3.30
C ARG A 59 -14.65 10.62 2.29
N LEU A 60 -13.73 10.79 1.35
CA LEU A 60 -13.81 11.81 0.31
C LEU A 60 -15.03 11.61 -0.61
N ASP A 61 -15.28 10.38 -1.04
CA ASP A 61 -16.39 10.09 -1.94
C ASP A 61 -17.76 10.32 -1.26
N ARG A 62 -17.90 9.95 0.02
CA ARG A 62 -19.09 10.29 0.81
C ARG A 62 -19.29 11.80 0.94
N TRP A 63 -18.21 12.56 1.15
CA TRP A 63 -18.30 14.01 1.26
C TRP A 63 -18.76 14.64 -0.06
N LYS A 64 -18.28 14.12 -1.21
CA LYS A 64 -18.75 14.55 -2.54
C LYS A 64 -20.26 14.40 -2.69
N TYR A 65 -20.82 13.25 -2.35
CA TYR A 65 -22.27 13.03 -2.45
C TYR A 65 -23.06 13.86 -1.44
N TRP A 66 -22.52 14.09 -0.25
CA TRP A 66 -23.17 14.94 0.75
C TRP A 66 -23.26 16.40 0.28
N VAL A 67 -22.16 16.94 -0.26
CA VAL A 67 -22.12 18.30 -0.82
C VAL A 67 -23.08 18.45 -2.01
N LEU A 68 -23.10 17.48 -2.93
CA LEU A 68 -24.03 17.48 -4.06
C LEU A 68 -25.49 17.42 -3.60
N GLY A 69 -25.81 16.57 -2.62
CA GLY A 69 -27.14 16.46 -2.05
C GLY A 69 -27.60 17.74 -1.35
N SER A 70 -26.74 18.34 -0.53
CA SER A 70 -27.03 19.62 0.13
C SER A 70 -27.23 20.77 -0.86
N GLY A 71 -26.43 20.83 -1.93
CA GLY A 71 -26.57 21.84 -2.98
C GLY A 71 -27.93 21.74 -3.71
N ALA A 72 -28.32 20.53 -4.09
CA ALA A 72 -29.62 20.30 -4.73
C ALA A 72 -30.80 20.69 -3.81
N GLY A 73 -30.73 20.31 -2.53
CA GLY A 73 -31.75 20.66 -1.53
C GLY A 73 -31.89 22.17 -1.32
N ILE A 74 -30.78 22.88 -1.11
CA ILE A 74 -30.78 24.33 -0.89
C ILE A 74 -31.31 25.05 -2.15
N SER A 75 -30.88 24.66 -3.34
CA SER A 75 -31.35 25.28 -4.59
C SER A 75 -32.86 25.15 -4.78
N THR A 76 -33.42 24.00 -4.38
CA THR A 76 -34.87 23.73 -4.49
C THR A 76 -35.65 24.59 -3.50
N VAL A 77 -35.18 24.69 -2.25
CA VAL A 77 -35.81 25.53 -1.22
C VAL A 77 -35.79 27.00 -1.63
N VAL A 78 -34.65 27.49 -2.14
CA VAL A 78 -34.54 28.89 -2.61
C VAL A 78 -35.48 29.16 -3.77
N ALA A 79 -35.59 28.24 -4.73
CA ALA A 79 -36.51 28.38 -5.86
C ALA A 79 -37.98 28.43 -5.42
N VAL A 80 -38.38 27.58 -4.47
CA VAL A 80 -39.76 27.56 -3.95
C VAL A 80 -40.08 28.84 -3.18
N VAL A 81 -39.17 29.31 -2.31
CA VAL A 81 -39.36 30.56 -1.56
C VAL A 81 -39.45 31.77 -2.50
N TRP A 82 -38.62 31.79 -3.54
CA TRP A 82 -38.65 32.86 -4.55
C TRP A 82 -39.99 32.91 -5.28
N GLU A 83 -40.51 31.75 -5.71
CA GLU A 83 -41.76 31.70 -6.46
C GLU A 83 -42.98 32.05 -5.59
N LEU A 84 -42.98 31.65 -4.32
CA LEU A 84 -44.00 32.06 -3.34
C LEU A 84 -43.94 33.56 -3.06
N PHE A 85 -42.73 34.13 -2.95
CA PHE A 85 -42.56 35.56 -2.77
C PHE A 85 -43.11 36.35 -3.96
N LYS A 86 -42.83 35.88 -5.18
CA LYS A 86 -43.32 36.47 -6.43
C LYS A 86 -44.84 36.41 -6.56
N GLN A 87 -45.48 35.31 -6.15
CA GLN A 87 -46.95 35.21 -6.14
C GLN A 87 -47.61 36.15 -5.12
N THR A 88 -46.94 36.45 -4.01
CA THR A 88 -47.51 37.29 -2.93
C THR A 88 -47.37 38.79 -3.24
N HIS A 89 -46.41 39.18 -4.08
CA HIS A 89 -46.14 40.57 -4.48
C HIS A 89 -46.61 40.91 -5.90
N SER A 90 -47.41 40.03 -6.53
CA SER A 90 -48.07 40.26 -7.82
C SER A 90 -49.58 40.44 -7.64
#